data_AF-A0A816WV55-F1
#
_entry.id   AF-A0A816WV55-F1
#
_cell.length_a   1.000
_cell.length_b   1.000
_cell.length_c   1.000
_cell.angle_alpha   90.00
_cell.angle_beta   90.00
_cell.angle_gamma   90.00
#
_symmetry.space_group_name_H-M   'P 1'
#
loop_
_entity.id
_entity.type
_entity.pdbx_description
1 polymer ?
#
loop_
_entity_poly.entity_id
_entity_poly.type
_entity_poly.pdbx_seq_one_letter_code
_entity_poly.pdbx_strand_id
1 'polypeptide(L)'
;MNNLLEDENTYRSIRSNPLKTLQADYNNRALKDILLNNEELYSRFKSWLPSLPYMYGLPKIHKQNVPCRPIISTVGSVTYRLSSWLACHLSTYVGTISQAHVKNSEDLINKIKNFNLTESKLVSFDVVSLFTNVPVENTIEFLENYFKNRTDTLPLGRDIFMKLLRLALSQSAFSFNEKFYVQLNGLSMGNPLSPVMANLFMENVEKNLL
;
A
#
# COMPACT_ATOMS: atom_id res chain seq x y z
N MET A 1 -16.87 7.10 -12.29
CA MET A 1 -15.97 5.95 -12.03
C MET A 1 -15.43 5.36 -13.32
N ASN A 2 -16.26 5.17 -14.37
CA ASN A 2 -15.77 4.70 -15.68
C ASN A 2 -14.59 5.53 -16.22
N ASN A 3 -14.69 6.87 -16.19
CA ASN A 3 -13.62 7.77 -16.62
C ASN A 3 -12.29 7.59 -15.86
N LEU A 4 -12.30 7.02 -14.65
CA LEU A 4 -11.08 6.74 -13.88
C LEU A 4 -10.38 5.47 -14.38
N LEU A 5 -11.16 4.50 -14.87
CA LEU A 5 -10.65 3.26 -15.46
C LEU A 5 -10.26 3.42 -16.94
N GLU A 6 -10.52 4.59 -17.53
CA GLU A 6 -10.06 4.99 -18.86
C GLU A 6 -8.60 5.50 -18.84
N ASP A 7 -8.02 5.77 -17.67
CA ASP A 7 -6.60 6.09 -17.56
C ASP A 7 -5.74 4.85 -17.79
N GLU A 8 -5.29 4.68 -19.02
CA GLU A 8 -4.46 3.57 -19.47
C GLU A 8 -3.07 3.53 -18.81
N ASN A 9 -2.62 4.64 -18.19
CA ASN A 9 -1.36 4.65 -17.43
C ASN A 9 -1.53 3.98 -16.06
N THR A 10 -2.73 4.01 -15.48
CA THR A 10 -3.00 3.45 -14.15
C THR A 10 -3.70 2.10 -14.22
N TYR A 11 -4.59 1.88 -15.19
CA TYR A 11 -5.41 0.67 -15.28
C TYR A 11 -5.36 0.06 -16.67
N ARG A 12 -5.38 -1.27 -16.71
CA ARG A 12 -5.50 -2.04 -17.95
C ARG A 12 -6.65 -3.03 -17.86
N SER A 13 -7.55 -3.00 -18.82
CA SER A 13 -8.62 -3.99 -18.93
C SER A 13 -8.06 -5.36 -19.36
N ILE A 14 -8.63 -6.45 -18.84
CA ILE A 14 -8.28 -7.82 -19.22
C ILE A 14 -9.54 -8.59 -19.59
N ARG A 15 -9.40 -9.58 -20.49
CA ARG A 15 -10.54 -10.27 -21.11
C ARG A 15 -11.19 -11.33 -20.22
N SER A 16 -10.43 -11.92 -19.30
CA SER A 16 -10.85 -13.09 -18.53
C SER A 16 -10.60 -12.89 -17.05
N ASN A 17 -11.44 -13.52 -16.23
CA ASN A 17 -11.25 -13.56 -14.78
C ASN A 17 -9.89 -14.18 -14.44
N PRO A 18 -8.95 -13.45 -13.82
CA PRO A 18 -7.59 -13.93 -13.59
C PRO A 18 -7.46 -14.77 -12.31
N LEU A 19 -8.51 -14.88 -11.49
CA LEU A 19 -8.45 -15.39 -10.12
C LEU A 19 -7.74 -16.75 -9.98
N LYS A 20 -8.06 -17.71 -10.85
CA LYS A 20 -7.44 -19.05 -10.81
C LYS A 20 -5.94 -18.99 -11.08
N THR A 21 -5.53 -18.23 -12.09
CA THR A 21 -4.12 -18.03 -12.45
C THR A 21 -3.39 -17.29 -11.34
N LEU A 22 -3.98 -16.22 -10.79
CA LEU A 22 -3.37 -15.47 -9.69
C LEU A 22 -3.16 -16.32 -8.45
N GLN A 23 -4.14 -17.15 -8.09
CA GLN A 23 -4.01 -18.05 -6.95
C GLN A 23 -2.91 -19.09 -7.17
N ALA A 24 -2.86 -19.71 -8.35
CA ALA A 24 -1.84 -20.70 -8.68
C ALA A 24 -0.44 -20.09 -8.69
N ASP A 25 -0.28 -18.93 -9.31
CA ASP A 25 0.98 -18.20 -9.40
C ASP A 25 1.47 -17.73 -8.02
N TYR A 26 0.57 -17.22 -7.18
CA TYR A 26 0.89 -16.83 -5.81
C TYR A 26 1.27 -18.03 -4.95
N ASN A 27 0.40 -19.05 -4.84
CA ASN A 27 0.62 -20.18 -3.94
C ASN A 27 1.78 -21.06 -4.40
N ASN A 28 1.74 -21.51 -5.66
CA ASN A 28 2.57 -22.63 -6.09
C ASN A 28 3.91 -22.20 -6.69
N ARG A 29 4.04 -20.94 -7.10
CA ARG A 29 5.29 -20.37 -7.62
C ARG A 29 5.91 -19.41 -6.62
N ALA A 30 5.33 -18.22 -6.46
CA ALA A 30 6.00 -17.15 -5.74
C ALA A 30 6.14 -17.41 -4.23
N LEU A 31 5.04 -17.75 -3.54
CA LEU A 31 5.06 -17.98 -2.09
C LEU A 31 5.90 -19.22 -1.75
N LYS A 32 5.78 -20.29 -2.53
CA LYS A 32 6.55 -21.52 -2.35
C LYS A 32 8.04 -21.31 -2.55
N ASP A 33 8.45 -20.54 -3.56
CA ASP A 33 9.85 -20.21 -3.80
C ASP A 33 10.44 -19.36 -2.65
N ILE A 34 9.71 -18.35 -2.19
CA ILE A 34 10.15 -17.46 -1.12
C ILE A 34 10.25 -18.18 0.24
N LEU A 35 9.32 -19.10 0.51
CA LEU A 35 9.20 -19.80 1.80
C LEU A 35 9.58 -21.28 1.71
N LEU A 36 10.48 -21.65 0.79
CA LEU A 36 10.86 -23.04 0.51
C LEU A 36 11.22 -23.84 1.78
N ASN A 37 11.91 -23.19 2.73
CA ASN A 37 12.37 -23.80 3.98
C ASN A 37 11.52 -23.41 5.20
N ASN A 38 10.33 -22.83 5.01
CA ASN A 38 9.45 -22.38 6.09
C ASN A 38 8.00 -22.78 5.83
N GLU A 39 7.70 -24.06 6.05
CA GLU A 39 6.38 -24.64 5.82
C GLU A 39 5.29 -24.00 6.69
N GLU A 40 5.62 -23.58 7.90
CA GLU A 40 4.68 -22.91 8.81
C GLU A 40 4.16 -21.60 8.21
N LEU A 41 5.08 -20.73 7.76
CA LEU A 41 4.70 -19.46 7.13
C LEU A 41 4.05 -19.68 5.77
N TYR A 42 4.51 -20.66 5.00
CA TYR A 42 3.88 -21.02 3.74
C TYR A 42 2.41 -21.40 3.98
N SER A 43 2.14 -22.30 4.92
CA SER A 43 0.78 -22.72 5.28
C SER A 43 -0.09 -21.54 5.78
N ARG A 44 0.51 -20.65 6.59
CA ARG A 44 -0.16 -19.46 7.12
C ARG A 44 -0.63 -18.50 6.02
N PHE A 45 0.22 -18.25 5.02
CA PHE A 45 -0.04 -17.25 3.98
C PHE A 45 -0.65 -17.83 2.71
N LYS A 46 -0.63 -19.16 2.54
CA LYS A 46 -1.29 -19.82 1.42
C LYS A 46 -2.77 -19.44 1.37
N SER A 47 -3.22 -19.05 0.18
CA SER A 47 -4.59 -18.61 -0.05
C SER A 47 -5.48 -19.78 -0.47
N TRP A 48 -6.52 -20.03 0.31
CA TRP A 48 -7.53 -21.06 0.07
C TRP A 48 -8.84 -20.39 -0.33
N LEU A 49 -9.36 -20.72 -1.51
CA LEU A 49 -10.61 -20.17 -2.05
C LEU A 49 -10.68 -18.63 -2.04
N PRO A 50 -9.70 -17.94 -2.66
CA PRO A 50 -9.71 -16.48 -2.71
C PRO A 50 -10.90 -15.93 -3.51
N SER A 51 -11.31 -14.72 -3.17
CA SER A 51 -12.18 -13.88 -4.01
C SER A 51 -11.33 -12.94 -4.87
N LEU A 52 -11.82 -12.62 -6.07
CA LEU A 52 -11.24 -11.54 -6.85
C LEU A 52 -11.63 -10.21 -6.18
N PRO A 53 -10.67 -9.29 -5.94
CA PRO A 53 -11.01 -7.94 -5.50
C PRO A 53 -12.02 -7.27 -6.42
N TYR A 54 -12.82 -6.35 -5.89
CA TYR A 54 -13.77 -5.58 -6.70
C TYR A 54 -13.70 -4.10 -6.35
N MET A 55 -13.92 -3.25 -7.35
CA MET A 55 -13.97 -1.79 -7.16
C MET A 55 -15.39 -1.33 -6.80
N TYR A 56 -15.49 -0.36 -5.91
CA TYR A 56 -16.70 0.40 -5.64
C TYR A 56 -16.36 1.86 -5.33
N GLY A 57 -17.36 2.74 -5.37
CA GLY A 57 -17.18 4.19 -5.17
C GLY A 57 -17.82 4.68 -3.88
N LEU A 58 -17.12 5.53 -3.15
CA LEU A 58 -17.67 6.28 -2.02
C LEU A 58 -17.82 7.76 -2.38
N PRO A 59 -19.00 8.38 -2.22
CA PRO A 59 -19.19 9.80 -2.54
C PRO A 59 -18.42 10.70 -1.57
N LYS A 60 -17.68 11.68 -2.10
CA LYS A 60 -17.05 12.75 -1.30
C LYS A 60 -18.04 13.90 -1.13
N ILE A 61 -19.00 13.75 -0.20
CA ILE A 61 -20.12 14.71 0.01
C ILE A 61 -19.69 16.13 0.39
N HIS A 62 -18.46 16.30 0.86
CA HIS A 62 -17.89 17.59 1.26
C HIS A 62 -17.21 18.34 0.10
N LYS A 63 -17.20 17.80 -1.13
CA LYS A 63 -16.61 18.43 -2.32
C LYS A 63 -17.69 18.78 -3.34
N GLN A 64 -17.51 19.89 -4.06
CA GLN A 64 -18.37 20.28 -5.17
C GLN A 64 -18.45 19.16 -6.21
N ASN A 65 -19.62 18.94 -6.79
CA ASN A 65 -19.93 17.84 -7.73
C ASN A 65 -19.84 16.42 -7.14
N VAL A 66 -19.65 16.28 -5.82
CA VAL A 66 -19.67 15.00 -5.07
C VAL A 66 -18.86 13.89 -5.78
N PRO A 67 -17.56 14.12 -6.08
CA PRO A 67 -16.75 13.14 -6.79
C PRO A 67 -16.66 11.82 -6.02
N CYS A 68 -16.59 10.71 -6.74
CA CYS A 68 -16.40 9.39 -6.14
C CYS A 68 -14.94 9.15 -5.74
N ARG A 69 -14.72 8.55 -4.57
CA ARG A 69 -13.46 7.91 -4.16
C ARG A 69 -13.53 6.43 -4.57
N PRO A 70 -12.71 5.97 -5.52
CA PRO A 70 -12.66 4.54 -5.84
C PRO A 70 -11.96 3.78 -4.71
N ILE A 71 -12.52 2.65 -4.32
CA ILE A 71 -11.96 1.70 -3.36
C ILE A 71 -11.96 0.32 -4.02
N ILE A 72 -10.86 -0.40 -3.90
CA ILE A 72 -10.73 -1.80 -4.30
C ILE A 72 -10.82 -2.64 -3.03
N SER A 73 -11.94 -3.34 -2.84
CA SER A 73 -12.09 -4.27 -1.73
C SER A 73 -11.18 -5.47 -1.95
N THR A 74 -10.12 -5.58 -1.14
CA THR A 74 -9.17 -6.70 -1.22
C THR A 74 -9.47 -7.82 -0.22
N VAL A 75 -10.57 -7.72 0.53
CA VAL A 75 -10.96 -8.71 1.54
C VAL A 75 -11.17 -10.07 0.88
N GLY A 76 -10.49 -11.09 1.40
CA GLY A 76 -10.55 -12.45 0.86
C GLY A 76 -9.69 -12.67 -0.39
N SER A 77 -8.95 -11.65 -0.85
CA SER A 77 -8.04 -11.79 -1.97
C SER A 77 -6.82 -12.66 -1.65
N VAL A 78 -6.13 -13.07 -2.72
CA VAL A 78 -4.96 -13.94 -2.68
C VAL A 78 -3.90 -13.43 -1.69
N THR A 79 -3.60 -12.13 -1.69
CA THR A 79 -2.54 -11.52 -0.86
C THR A 79 -3.05 -10.89 0.42
N TYR A 80 -4.35 -10.94 0.72
CA TYR A 80 -4.94 -10.20 1.85
C TYR A 80 -4.25 -10.52 3.18
N ARG A 81 -4.10 -11.80 3.51
CA ARG A 81 -3.48 -12.26 4.77
C ARG A 81 -2.03 -11.81 4.89
N LEU A 82 -1.26 -11.95 3.81
CA LEU A 82 0.13 -11.53 3.75
C LEU A 82 0.25 -10.01 3.91
N SER A 83 -0.59 -9.25 3.20
CA SER A 83 -0.62 -7.79 3.24
C SER A 83 -0.94 -7.28 4.64
N SER A 84 -1.94 -7.85 5.32
CA SER A 84 -2.27 -7.49 6.70
C SER A 84 -1.14 -7.80 7.67
N TRP A 85 -0.47 -8.95 7.50
CA TRP A 85 0.67 -9.32 8.34
C TRP A 85 1.86 -8.37 8.14
N LEU A 86 2.20 -8.04 6.89
CA LEU A 86 3.25 -7.07 6.57
C LEU A 86 2.91 -5.69 7.10
N ALA A 87 1.66 -5.24 6.94
CA ALA A 87 1.20 -3.94 7.44
C ALA A 87 1.38 -3.82 8.96
N CYS A 88 1.05 -4.89 9.70
CA CYS A 88 1.25 -4.96 11.15
C CYS A 88 2.71 -4.69 11.52
N HIS A 89 3.67 -5.33 10.85
CA HIS A 89 5.09 -5.17 11.14
C HIS A 89 5.66 -3.84 10.60
N LEU A 90 5.27 -3.41 9.41
CA LEU A 90 5.77 -2.17 8.82
C LEU A 90 5.23 -0.92 9.54
N SER A 91 4.06 -1.02 10.18
CA SER A 91 3.47 0.07 10.94
C SER A 91 4.33 0.53 12.12
N THR A 92 5.20 -0.32 12.66
CA THR A 92 6.11 0.06 13.77
C THR A 92 7.25 0.98 13.31
N TYR A 93 7.50 1.05 12.01
CA TYR A 93 8.51 1.92 11.41
C TYR A 93 7.95 3.28 10.97
N VAL A 94 6.62 3.41 10.92
CA VAL A 94 5.97 4.70 10.64
C VAL A 94 6.29 5.66 11.79
N GLY A 95 6.77 6.84 11.46
CA GLY A 95 7.23 7.89 12.37
C GLY A 95 8.69 7.76 12.78
N THR A 96 9.43 6.81 12.20
CA THR A 96 10.84 6.56 12.55
C THR A 96 11.82 7.02 11.47
N ILE A 97 11.33 7.51 10.33
CA ILE A 97 12.14 7.92 9.18
C ILE A 97 12.27 9.45 9.13
N SER A 98 11.17 10.17 9.33
CA SER A 98 11.07 11.64 9.30
C SER A 98 10.78 12.20 10.70
N GLN A 99 11.38 13.33 11.04
CA GLN A 99 11.04 14.07 12.27
C GLN A 99 9.70 14.82 12.17
N ALA A 100 9.18 15.01 10.95
CA ALA A 100 7.95 15.72 10.67
C ALA A 100 6.68 14.89 10.90
N HIS A 101 6.81 13.57 11.14
CA HIS A 101 5.67 12.68 11.34
C HIS A 101 4.76 13.17 12.48
N VAL A 102 3.46 13.29 12.22
CA VAL A 102 2.45 13.67 13.22
C VAL A 102 1.53 12.48 13.47
N LYS A 103 1.50 12.00 14.72
CA LYS A 103 0.75 10.78 15.06
C LYS A 103 -0.77 11.01 15.08
N ASN A 104 -1.20 12.13 15.65
CA ASN A 104 -2.62 12.48 15.84
C ASN A 104 -2.76 13.98 16.15
N SER A 105 -4.00 14.44 16.34
CA SER A 105 -4.30 15.85 16.63
C SER A 105 -3.68 16.35 17.93
N GLU A 106 -3.51 15.50 18.94
CA GLU A 106 -2.91 15.87 20.22
C GLU A 106 -1.39 16.10 20.07
N ASP A 107 -0.71 15.20 19.36
CA ASP A 107 0.71 15.36 19.00
C ASP A 107 0.94 16.65 18.20
N LEU A 108 0.06 16.95 17.24
CA LEU A 108 0.12 18.21 16.49
C LEU A 108 0.03 19.43 17.41
N ILE A 109 -0.97 19.48 18.29
CA ILE A 109 -1.16 20.58 19.23
C ILE A 109 0.09 20.78 20.08
N ASN A 110 0.66 19.69 20.61
CA ASN A 110 1.86 19.74 21.43
C ASN A 110 3.08 20.28 20.65
N LYS A 111 3.25 19.87 19.38
CA LYS A 111 4.36 20.35 18.52
C LYS A 111 4.26 21.84 18.20
N ILE A 112 3.05 22.37 18.00
CA ILE A 112 2.85 23.78 17.59
C ILE A 112 2.60 24.72 18.77
N LYS A 113 2.39 24.21 19.99
CA LYS A 113 1.98 25.00 21.16
C LYS A 113 2.89 26.19 21.47
N ASN A 114 4.19 26.03 21.26
CA ASN A 114 5.21 27.02 21.59
C ASN A 114 5.70 27.81 20.37
N PHE A 115 5.06 27.65 19.20
CA PHE A 115 5.46 28.38 17.99
C PHE A 115 4.99 29.83 18.05
N ASN A 116 5.89 30.78 17.82
CA ASN A 116 5.52 32.19 17.74
C ASN A 116 4.87 32.50 16.38
N LEU A 117 3.56 32.72 16.39
CA LEU A 117 2.78 32.95 15.17
C LEU A 117 2.78 34.41 14.70
N THR A 118 3.24 35.37 15.51
CA THR A 118 3.09 36.82 15.20
C THR A 118 3.86 37.27 13.96
N GLU A 119 4.95 36.58 13.60
CA GLU A 119 5.77 36.88 12.42
C GLU A 119 5.80 35.72 11.41
N SER A 120 4.92 34.74 11.58
CA SER A 120 4.92 33.51 10.79
C SER A 120 3.79 33.51 9.75
N LYS A 121 4.04 32.88 8.59
CA LYS A 121 3.00 32.54 7.61
C LYS A 121 2.78 31.05 7.62
N LEU A 122 1.51 30.63 7.75
CA LEU A 122 1.13 29.23 7.58
C LEU A 122 0.91 28.94 6.10
N VAL A 123 1.56 27.89 5.61
CA VAL A 123 1.38 27.37 4.24
C VAL A 123 0.91 25.93 4.33
N SER A 124 -0.08 25.57 3.50
CA SER A 124 -0.63 24.21 3.44
C SER A 124 -0.48 23.66 2.03
N PHE A 125 0.02 22.44 1.95
CA PHE A 125 0.17 21.67 0.71
C PHE A 125 -0.67 20.39 0.83
N ASP A 126 -1.31 19.97 -0.25
CA ASP A 126 -2.09 18.72 -0.34
C ASP A 126 -1.52 17.85 -1.45
N VAL A 127 -1.29 16.57 -1.16
CA VAL A 127 -0.78 15.62 -2.14
C VAL A 127 -1.93 15.11 -3.01
N VAL A 128 -1.83 15.38 -4.32
CA VAL A 128 -2.84 14.93 -5.28
C VAL A 128 -2.72 13.42 -5.49
N SER A 129 -3.83 12.71 -5.23
CA SER A 129 -3.99 11.28 -5.55
C SER A 129 -2.85 10.39 -5.00
N LEU A 130 -2.44 10.61 -3.75
CA LEU A 130 -1.30 9.94 -3.11
C LEU A 130 -1.19 8.45 -3.47
N PHE A 131 -2.22 7.64 -3.19
CA PHE A 131 -2.15 6.19 -3.41
C PHE A 131 -1.81 5.79 -4.84
N THR A 132 -2.43 6.40 -5.86
CA THR A 132 -2.16 6.04 -7.26
C THR A 132 -0.81 6.54 -7.76
N ASN A 133 -0.24 7.54 -7.07
CA ASN A 133 1.03 8.18 -7.46
C ASN A 133 2.26 7.69 -6.68
N VAL A 134 2.09 6.82 -5.67
CA VAL A 134 3.24 6.23 -4.96
C VAL A 134 4.06 5.36 -5.93
N PRO A 135 5.36 5.65 -6.14
CA PRO A 135 6.26 4.81 -6.92
C PRO A 135 6.62 3.57 -6.08
N VAL A 136 5.84 2.50 -6.24
CA VAL A 136 5.91 1.31 -5.38
C VAL A 136 7.31 0.71 -5.35
N GLU A 137 7.93 0.53 -6.52
CA GLU A 137 9.27 -0.08 -6.64
C GLU A 137 10.33 0.76 -5.92
N ASN A 138 10.39 2.06 -6.19
CA ASN A 138 11.31 2.98 -5.52
C ASN A 138 11.10 3.01 -4.01
N THR A 139 9.84 2.88 -3.56
CA THR A 139 9.53 2.82 -2.12
C THR A 139 10.07 1.54 -1.50
N ILE A 140 9.99 0.41 -2.19
CA ILE A 140 10.55 -0.87 -1.72
C ILE A 140 12.07 -0.82 -1.69
N GLU A 141 12.73 -0.27 -2.72
CA GLU A 141 14.18 -0.08 -2.76
C GLU A 141 14.68 0.81 -1.62
N PHE A 142 13.96 1.91 -1.37
CA PHE A 142 14.22 2.77 -0.22
C PHE A 142 14.15 1.99 1.09
N LEU A 143 13.07 1.21 1.31
CA LEU A 143 12.91 0.42 2.54
C LEU A 143 14.00 -0.64 2.68
N GLU A 144 14.41 -1.28 1.58
CA GLU A 144 15.49 -2.25 1.57
C GLU A 144 16.79 -1.62 2.09
N ASN A 145 17.13 -0.42 1.60
CA ASN A 145 18.30 0.34 2.06
C ASN A 145 18.13 0.86 3.48
N TYR A 146 16.93 1.30 3.86
CA TYR A 146 16.61 1.75 5.20
C TYR A 146 16.86 0.63 6.22
N PHE A 147 16.40 -0.59 5.94
CA PHE A 147 16.60 -1.72 6.84
C PHE A 147 18.07 -2.17 6.90
N LYS A 148 18.86 -2.05 5.82
CA LYS A 148 20.29 -2.47 5.81
C LYS A 148 21.08 -1.90 6.98
N ASN A 149 20.79 -0.65 7.34
CA ASN A 149 21.54 0.10 8.35
C ASN A 149 20.97 -0.01 9.77
N ARG A 150 19.93 -0.82 9.98
CA ARG A 150 19.31 -0.97 11.29
C ARG A 150 19.69 -2.27 11.99
N THR A 151 19.72 -2.20 13.31
CA THR A 151 20.01 -3.30 14.23
C THR A 151 18.76 -3.99 14.76
N ASP A 152 17.58 -3.39 14.59
CA ASP A 152 16.32 -4.03 14.95
C ASP A 152 15.96 -5.13 13.96
N THR A 153 15.45 -6.23 14.51
CA THR A 153 15.18 -7.44 13.73
C THR A 153 13.80 -7.34 13.09
N LEU A 154 13.78 -7.38 11.76
CA LEU A 154 12.59 -7.75 11.02
C LEU A 154 12.10 -9.13 11.51
N PRO A 155 10.79 -9.43 11.41
CA PRO A 155 10.25 -10.71 11.85
C PRO A 155 10.79 -11.91 11.07
N LEU A 156 11.44 -11.66 9.93
CA LEU A 156 12.08 -12.64 9.07
C LEU A 156 13.42 -12.09 8.60
N GLY A 157 14.26 -12.97 8.05
CA GLY A 157 15.45 -12.54 7.33
C GLY A 157 15.07 -11.49 6.27
N ARG A 158 15.85 -10.41 6.20
CA ARG A 158 15.61 -9.22 5.37
C ARG A 158 15.19 -9.59 3.94
N ASP A 159 15.94 -10.46 3.29
CA ASP A 159 15.70 -10.84 1.90
C ASP A 159 14.33 -11.53 1.71
N ILE A 160 13.96 -12.41 2.64
CA ILE A 160 12.64 -13.08 2.63
C ILE A 160 11.54 -12.04 2.87
N PHE A 161 11.72 -11.14 3.84
CA PHE A 161 10.75 -10.10 4.16
C PHE A 161 10.50 -9.18 2.96
N MET A 162 11.56 -8.72 2.29
CA MET A 162 11.45 -7.84 1.13
C MET A 162 10.83 -8.56 -0.09
N LYS A 163 11.14 -9.84 -0.31
CA LYS A 163 10.48 -10.65 -1.35
C LYS A 163 8.97 -10.80 -1.08
N LEU A 164 8.58 -11.06 0.17
CA LEU A 164 7.17 -11.11 0.57
C LEU A 164 6.47 -9.76 0.39
N LEU A 165 7.15 -8.66 0.70
CA LEU A 165 6.64 -7.30 0.50
C LEU A 165 6.32 -7.03 -0.98
N ARG A 166 7.26 -7.35 -1.87
CA ARG A 166 7.08 -7.26 -3.32
C ARG A 166 5.91 -8.12 -3.81
N LEU A 167 5.81 -9.36 -3.30
CA LEU A 167 4.72 -10.27 -3.65
C LEU A 167 3.34 -9.76 -3.20
N ALA A 168 3.25 -9.16 -2.02
CA ALA A 168 1.99 -8.61 -1.51
C ALA A 168 1.48 -7.42 -2.34
N LEU A 169 2.41 -6.62 -2.87
CA LEU A 169 2.12 -5.41 -3.65
C LEU A 169 1.98 -5.66 -5.16
N SER A 170 2.46 -6.80 -5.67
CA SER A 170 2.38 -7.15 -7.11
C SER A 170 0.98 -7.56 -7.59
N GLN A 171 0.07 -7.87 -6.66
CA GLN A 171 -1.29 -8.31 -6.98
C GLN A 171 -2.26 -7.13 -7.02
N SER A 172 -2.71 -6.81 -8.22
CA SER A 172 -3.44 -5.58 -8.51
C SER A 172 -4.68 -5.78 -9.38
N ALA A 173 -5.10 -7.03 -9.59
CA ALA A 173 -6.26 -7.34 -10.40
C ALA A 173 -7.57 -7.22 -9.61
N PHE A 174 -8.61 -6.70 -10.26
CA PHE A 174 -9.93 -6.52 -9.67
C PHE A 174 -11.05 -6.57 -10.73
N SER A 175 -12.30 -6.72 -10.29
CA SER A 175 -13.47 -6.58 -11.14
C SER A 175 -14.22 -5.27 -10.88
N PHE A 176 -14.89 -4.77 -11.92
CA PHE A 176 -15.82 -3.65 -11.84
C PHE A 176 -16.83 -3.73 -12.98
N ASN A 177 -18.12 -3.62 -12.70
CA ASN A 177 -19.20 -3.71 -13.70
C ASN A 177 -19.00 -4.88 -14.68
N GLU A 178 -18.82 -6.09 -14.14
CA GLU A 178 -18.64 -7.34 -14.91
C GLU A 178 -17.39 -7.39 -15.80
N LYS A 179 -16.54 -6.37 -15.76
CA LYS A 179 -15.24 -6.32 -16.44
C LYS A 179 -14.11 -6.55 -15.45
N PHE A 180 -12.95 -6.91 -15.98
CA PHE A 180 -11.75 -7.21 -15.22
C PHE A 180 -10.65 -6.22 -15.56
N TYR A 181 -9.88 -5.84 -14.55
CA TYR A 181 -8.83 -4.82 -14.65
C TYR A 181 -7.61 -5.24 -13.86
N VAL A 182 -6.47 -4.66 -14.22
CA VAL A 182 -5.21 -4.72 -13.47
C VAL A 182 -4.76 -3.28 -13.24
N GLN A 183 -4.44 -2.94 -12.00
CA GLN A 183 -3.78 -1.67 -11.69
C GLN A 183 -2.28 -1.79 -11.96
N LEU A 184 -1.75 -0.92 -12.81
CA LEU A 184 -0.37 -0.94 -13.28
C LEU A 184 0.56 -0.20 -12.32
N ASN A 185 0.09 0.89 -11.74
CA ASN A 185 0.88 1.81 -10.93
C ASN A 185 0.18 2.17 -9.62
N GLY A 186 0.99 2.55 -8.64
CA GLY A 186 0.53 2.97 -7.32
C GLY A 186 0.00 1.83 -6.45
N LEU A 187 -0.63 2.25 -5.36
CA LEU A 187 -1.18 1.42 -4.31
C LEU A 187 -2.71 1.32 -4.47
N SER A 188 -3.27 0.13 -4.29
CA SER A 188 -4.71 -0.06 -4.34
C SER A 188 -5.36 0.44 -3.05
N MET A 189 -6.25 1.42 -3.17
CA MET A 189 -7.02 1.96 -2.04
C MET A 189 -7.95 0.85 -1.52
N GLY A 190 -7.58 0.20 -0.43
CA GLY A 190 -8.31 -0.93 0.15
C GLY A 190 -7.46 -2.19 0.36
N ASN A 191 -6.20 -2.20 -0.08
CA ASN A 191 -5.21 -3.15 0.43
C ASN A 191 -4.73 -2.70 1.84
N PRO A 192 -4.73 -3.58 2.85
CA PRO A 192 -4.27 -3.27 4.22
C PRO A 192 -2.87 -2.68 4.31
N LEU A 193 -1.99 -3.03 3.37
CA LEU A 193 -0.60 -2.58 3.33
C LEU A 193 -0.44 -1.17 2.73
N SER A 194 -1.38 -0.74 1.89
CA SER A 194 -1.27 0.51 1.15
C SER A 194 -1.13 1.75 2.04
N PRO A 195 -1.92 1.94 3.12
CA PRO A 195 -1.75 3.11 3.99
C PRO A 195 -0.35 3.20 4.61
N VAL A 196 0.19 2.06 5.04
CA VAL A 196 1.52 1.99 5.66
C VAL A 196 2.60 2.33 4.64
N MET A 197 2.53 1.76 3.43
CA MET A 197 3.47 2.08 2.35
C MET A 197 3.41 3.54 1.92
N ALA A 198 2.21 4.14 1.87
CA ALA A 198 2.04 5.55 1.54
C ALA A 198 2.69 6.46 2.59
N ASN A 199 2.52 6.14 3.89
CA ASN A 199 3.17 6.89 4.96
C ASN A 199 4.70 6.77 4.89
N LEU A 200 5.23 5.55 4.71
CA LEU A 200 6.67 5.33 4.61
C LEU A 200 7.29 6.04 3.39
N PHE A 201 6.57 6.08 2.26
CA PHE A 201 6.96 6.87 1.10
C PHE A 201 6.99 8.36 1.43
N MET A 202 5.93 8.90 2.06
CA MET A 202 5.86 10.31 2.42
C MET A 202 6.94 10.70 3.43
N GLU A 203 7.28 9.86 4.40
CA GLU A 203 8.38 10.15 5.32
C GLU A 203 9.74 10.19 4.62
N ASN A 204 9.95 9.36 3.60
CA ASN A 204 11.15 9.47 2.76
C ASN A 204 11.15 10.79 1.98
N VAL A 205 10.02 11.20 1.41
CA VAL A 205 9.90 12.50 0.71
C VAL A 205 10.20 13.65 1.67
N GLU A 206 9.56 13.68 2.83
CA GLU A 206 9.75 14.70 3.86
C GLU A 206 11.21 14.76 4.34
N LYS A 207 11.84 13.61 4.64
CA LYS A 207 13.24 13.55 5.07
C LYS A 207 14.22 14.16 4.05
N ASN A 208 13.91 14.09 2.76
CA ASN A 208 14.78 14.62 1.71
C ASN A 208 14.45 16.08 1.35
N LEU A 209 13.28 16.59 1.72
CA LEU A 209 12.83 17.95 1.43
C LEU A 209 12.99 18.91 2.62
N LEU A 210 12.88 18.40 3.85
CA LEU A 210 12.97 19.13 5.11
C LEU A 210 14.35 18.92 5.76
#